data_AF-A0A0M3UWM2-F1
#
_entry.id   AF-A0A0M3UWM2-F1
#
_cell.length_a   1.000
_cell.length_b   1.000
_cell.length_c   1.000
_cell.angle_alpha   90.00
_cell.angle_beta   90.00
_cell.angle_gamma   90.00
#
_symmetry.space_group_name_H-M   'P 1'
#
loop_
_entity.id
_entity.type
_entity.pdbx_description
1 polymer ?
#
loop_
_entity_poly.entity_id
_entity_poly.type
_entity_poly.pdbx_seq_one_letter_code
_entity_poly.pdbx_strand_id
1 'polypeptide(L)'
;MLEVGMKLEVEKLVTDNDTASKAASGAVEVLATPFMIAWMEEASLHLAQKGLENGLTTVGTEVNIKHLKGTLVGKTVKIVSVLREIDRKKLVFDVEALEDGVVVGTGTHTRFIIDPVKFYEKLKNAK
;
A
#
# COMPACT_ATOMS: atom_id res chain seq x y z
N MET A 1 19.83 2.01 4.22
CA MET A 1 19.37 3.42 4.11
C MET A 1 18.31 3.48 3.02
N LEU A 2 17.38 4.44 3.07
CA LEU A 2 16.38 4.63 2.01
C LEU A 2 17.00 5.30 0.78
N GLU A 3 16.71 4.76 -0.39
CA GLU A 3 17.20 5.25 -1.68
C GLU A 3 16.08 5.24 -2.73
N VAL A 4 16.01 6.28 -3.55
CA VAL A 4 15.06 6.34 -4.68
C VAL A 4 15.38 5.19 -5.66
N GLY A 5 14.33 4.53 -6.15
CA GLY A 5 14.43 3.37 -7.02
C GLY A 5 14.42 2.02 -6.29
N MET A 6 14.48 2.01 -4.95
CA MET A 6 14.24 0.79 -4.17
C MET A 6 12.87 0.19 -4.55
N LYS A 7 12.83 -1.15 -4.65
CA LYS A 7 11.64 -1.89 -5.11
C LYS A 7 11.33 -3.07 -4.19
N LEU A 8 10.04 -3.35 -4.00
CA LEU A 8 9.55 -4.59 -3.39
C LEU A 8 8.40 -5.16 -4.24
N GLU A 9 8.38 -6.49 -4.35
CA GLU A 9 7.25 -7.24 -4.89
C GLU A 9 6.71 -8.17 -3.80
N VAL A 10 5.39 -8.24 -3.67
CA VAL A 10 4.70 -9.17 -2.77
C VAL A 10 3.54 -9.83 -3.52
N GLU A 11 3.31 -11.12 -3.25
CA GLU A 11 2.18 -11.85 -3.82
C GLU A 11 1.04 -11.97 -2.82
N LYS A 12 -0.19 -11.81 -3.30
CA LYS A 12 -1.42 -11.88 -2.51
C LYS A 12 -2.42 -12.78 -3.22
N LEU A 13 -2.96 -13.75 -2.50
CA LEU A 13 -4.09 -14.56 -2.98
C LEU A 13 -5.39 -13.81 -2.68
N VAL A 14 -6.24 -13.60 -3.68
CA VAL A 14 -7.58 -13.05 -3.47
C VAL A 14 -8.45 -14.13 -2.81
N THR A 15 -8.95 -13.84 -1.62
CA THR A 15 -9.86 -14.72 -0.85
C THR A 15 -11.27 -14.14 -0.81
N ASP A 16 -12.22 -14.93 -0.30
CA ASP A 16 -13.60 -14.47 -0.07
C ASP A 16 -13.68 -13.26 0.87
N ASN A 17 -12.65 -12.99 1.68
CA ASN A 17 -12.60 -11.84 2.59
C ASN A 17 -12.14 -10.56 1.90
N ASP A 18 -11.56 -10.66 0.71
CA ASP A 18 -10.96 -9.53 -0.03
C ASP A 18 -11.92 -8.95 -1.07
N THR A 19 -13.21 -9.34 -1.04
CA THR A 19 -14.16 -8.97 -2.09
C THR A 19 -14.84 -7.63 -1.82
N ALA A 20 -15.35 -7.00 -2.88
CA ALA A 20 -16.02 -5.70 -2.79
C ALA A 20 -17.25 -5.73 -1.87
N SER A 21 -17.97 -6.86 -1.84
CA SER A 21 -19.11 -7.10 -0.93
C SER A 21 -18.66 -7.14 0.53
N LYS A 22 -17.55 -7.80 0.86
CA LYS A 22 -16.98 -7.82 2.21
C LYS A 22 -16.45 -6.47 2.64
N ALA A 23 -15.87 -5.72 1.71
CA ALA A 23 -15.35 -4.38 1.99
C ALA A 23 -16.44 -3.30 2.13
N ALA A 24 -17.71 -3.64 1.92
CA ALA A 24 -18.81 -2.67 1.79
C ALA A 24 -18.55 -1.56 0.74
N SER A 25 -17.73 -1.87 -0.27
CA SER A 25 -17.35 -0.93 -1.34
C SER A 25 -18.04 -1.23 -2.67
N GLY A 26 -18.78 -2.34 -2.73
CA GLY A 26 -19.54 -2.80 -3.89
C GLY A 26 -20.37 -4.02 -3.54
N ALA A 27 -20.99 -4.65 -4.53
CA ALA A 27 -21.91 -5.78 -4.35
C ALA A 27 -21.45 -7.08 -5.05
N VAL A 28 -20.19 -7.14 -5.49
CA VAL A 28 -19.66 -8.24 -6.31
C VAL A 28 -18.50 -8.97 -5.63
N GLU A 29 -18.33 -10.26 -5.97
CA GLU A 29 -17.32 -11.17 -5.41
C GLU A 29 -16.00 -11.12 -6.21
N VAL A 30 -15.44 -9.92 -6.34
CA VAL A 30 -14.11 -9.67 -6.94
C VAL A 30 -13.29 -8.83 -5.99
N LEU A 31 -11.95 -8.86 -6.13
CA LEU A 31 -11.02 -8.07 -5.32
C LEU A 31 -11.52 -6.62 -5.21
N ALA A 32 -11.68 -6.15 -3.98
CA ALA A 32 -12.13 -4.79 -3.72
C ALA A 32 -10.98 -3.80 -3.93
N THR A 33 -11.32 -2.61 -4.42
CA THR A 33 -10.40 -1.45 -4.42
C THR A 33 -9.76 -1.19 -3.06
N PRO A 34 -10.49 -1.10 -1.93
CA PRO A 34 -9.86 -0.86 -0.62
C PRO A 34 -8.85 -1.95 -0.22
N PHE A 35 -9.11 -3.23 -0.53
CA PHE A 35 -8.15 -4.29 -0.22
C PHE A 35 -6.91 -4.24 -1.12
N MET A 36 -7.09 -3.96 -2.41
CA MET A 36 -5.95 -3.72 -3.31
C MET A 36 -5.09 -2.54 -2.82
N ILE A 37 -5.71 -1.43 -2.39
CA ILE A 37 -5.01 -0.28 -1.80
C ILE A 37 -4.25 -0.72 -0.54
N ALA A 38 -4.90 -1.45 0.37
CA ALA A 38 -4.26 -1.92 1.60
C ALA A 38 -3.02 -2.78 1.31
N TRP A 39 -3.07 -3.63 0.28
CA TRP A 39 -1.89 -4.42 -0.12
C TRP A 39 -0.78 -3.55 -0.73
N MET A 40 -1.11 -2.52 -1.51
CA MET A 40 -0.15 -1.52 -1.99
C MET A 40 0.49 -0.74 -0.83
N GLU A 41 -0.30 -0.42 0.20
CA GLU A 41 0.20 0.24 1.40
C GLU A 41 1.16 -0.65 2.19
N GLU A 42 0.81 -1.92 2.38
CA GLU A 42 1.64 -2.92 3.04
C GLU A 42 2.98 -3.10 2.31
N ALA A 43 2.97 -3.24 0.97
CA ALA A 43 4.18 -3.34 0.17
C ALA A 43 5.08 -2.10 0.34
N SER A 44 4.48 -0.91 0.34
CA SER A 44 5.19 0.36 0.52
C SER A 44 5.77 0.50 1.94
N LEU A 45 5.02 0.09 2.97
CA LEU A 45 5.49 0.05 4.35
C LEU A 45 6.68 -0.90 4.51
N HIS A 46 6.57 -2.13 4.02
CA HIS A 46 7.64 -3.12 4.08
C HIS A 46 8.88 -2.66 3.32
N LEU A 47 8.70 -2.02 2.16
CA LEU A 47 9.81 -1.43 1.41
C LEU A 47 10.52 -0.34 2.22
N ALA A 48 9.76 0.58 2.82
CA ALA A 48 10.32 1.64 3.65
C ALA A 48 11.08 1.08 4.86
N GLN A 49 10.53 0.07 5.53
CA GLN A 49 11.11 -0.49 6.74
C GLN A 49 12.51 -1.10 6.52
N LYS A 50 12.84 -1.53 5.29
CA LYS A 50 14.20 -2.00 4.94
C LYS A 50 15.27 -0.92 5.06
N GLY A 51 14.89 0.35 4.95
CA GLY A 51 15.83 1.49 4.93
C GLY A 51 15.78 2.38 6.18
N LEU A 52 14.80 2.18 7.07
CA LEU A 52 14.59 2.98 8.26
C LEU A 52 15.42 2.52 9.45
N GLU A 53 15.75 3.47 10.32
CA GLU A 53 16.35 3.19 11.63
C GLU A 53 15.38 2.43 12.54
N ASN A 54 15.94 1.64 13.46
CA ASN A 54 15.16 0.93 14.47
C ASN A 54 14.33 1.91 15.31
N GLY A 55 13.06 1.58 15.53
CA GLY A 55 12.12 2.41 16.28
C GLY A 55 11.35 3.44 15.44
N LEU A 56 11.70 3.63 14.16
CA LEU A 56 10.91 4.43 13.23
C LEU A 56 9.98 3.55 12.39
N THR A 57 8.86 4.13 11.96
CA THR A 57 7.92 3.51 11.01
C THR A 57 7.30 4.56 10.10
N THR A 58 6.31 4.18 9.28
CA THR A 58 5.62 5.11 8.38
C THR A 58 4.10 5.02 8.48
N VAL A 59 3.43 6.15 8.30
CA VAL A 59 1.96 6.25 8.20
C VAL A 59 1.59 6.74 6.80
N GLY A 60 0.62 6.09 6.16
CA GLY A 60 0.07 6.53 4.87
C GLY A 60 -0.76 7.79 5.02
N THR A 61 -0.63 8.74 4.09
CA THR A 61 -1.33 10.03 4.15
C THR A 61 -2.12 10.36 2.89
N GLU A 62 -1.80 9.73 1.76
CA GLU A 62 -2.49 9.97 0.50
C GLU A 62 -2.39 8.75 -0.40
N VAL A 63 -3.48 8.42 -1.09
CA VAL A 63 -3.54 7.40 -2.14
C VAL A 63 -4.25 7.96 -3.36
N ASN A 64 -3.69 7.73 -4.54
CA ASN A 64 -4.31 8.07 -5.83
C ASN A 64 -4.18 6.86 -6.75
N ILE A 65 -5.21 6.01 -6.75
CA ILE A 65 -5.15 4.67 -7.34
C ILE A 65 -6.29 4.49 -8.34
N LYS A 66 -5.96 3.89 -9.49
CA LYS A 66 -6.91 3.41 -10.49
C LYS A 66 -7.02 1.89 -10.37
N HIS A 67 -8.25 1.37 -10.25
CA HIS A 67 -8.54 -0.06 -10.34
C HIS A 67 -9.10 -0.35 -11.73
N LEU A 68 -8.27 -0.90 -12.60
CA LEU A 68 -8.49 -0.98 -14.04
C LEU A 68 -9.31 -2.20 -14.45
N LYS A 69 -9.20 -3.30 -13.71
CA LYS A 69 -9.85 -4.59 -14.01
C LYS A 69 -10.15 -5.33 -12.72
N GLY A 70 -11.31 -5.98 -12.64
CA GLY A 70 -11.64 -6.86 -11.52
C GLY A 70 -10.86 -8.17 -11.55
N THR A 71 -10.53 -8.68 -10.36
CA THR A 71 -9.80 -9.94 -10.15
C THR A 71 -10.67 -10.91 -9.34
N LEU A 72 -10.86 -12.13 -9.84
CA LEU A 72 -11.70 -13.15 -9.18
C LEU A 72 -11.02 -13.73 -7.93
N VAL A 73 -11.83 -14.24 -7.00
CA VAL A 73 -11.36 -15.07 -5.87
C VAL A 73 -10.56 -16.27 -6.39
N GLY A 74 -9.49 -16.63 -5.68
CA GLY A 74 -8.57 -17.71 -6.03
C GLY A 74 -7.45 -17.31 -6.99
N LYS A 75 -7.46 -16.06 -7.50
CA LYS A 75 -6.37 -15.52 -8.31
C LYS A 75 -5.26 -14.92 -7.44
N THR A 76 -4.02 -15.02 -7.91
CA THR A 76 -2.88 -14.38 -7.28
C THR A 76 -2.62 -13.03 -7.93
N VAL A 77 -2.50 -11.99 -7.12
CA VAL A 77 -2.12 -10.64 -7.52
C VAL A 77 -0.72 -10.35 -6.99
N LYS A 78 0.17 -9.93 -7.88
CA LYS A 78 1.48 -9.40 -7.51
C LYS A 78 1.37 -7.89 -7.32
N ILE A 79 1.75 -7.42 -6.14
CA ILE A 79 1.84 -6.01 -5.81
C ILE A 79 3.29 -5.57 -5.92
N VAL A 80 3.51 -4.48 -6.62
CA VAL A 80 4.81 -3.85 -6.80
C VAL A 80 4.77 -2.47 -6.15
N SER A 81 5.78 -2.15 -5.35
CA SER A 81 5.99 -0.80 -4.82
C SER A 81 7.42 -0.36 -5.16
N VAL A 82 7.55 0.87 -5.66
CA VAL A 82 8.83 1.50 -5.99
C VAL A 82 8.91 2.84 -5.28
N LEU A 83 9.97 3.07 -4.51
CA LEU A 83 10.22 4.35 -3.85
C LEU A 83 10.63 5.39 -4.90
N ARG A 84 9.71 6.30 -5.23
CA ARG A 84 9.87 7.29 -6.29
C ARG A 84 10.54 8.58 -5.80
N GLU A 85 10.20 9.02 -4.61
CA GLU A 85 10.62 10.33 -4.08
C GLU A 85 10.86 10.24 -2.57
N ILE A 86 11.90 10.95 -2.12
CA ILE A 86 12.18 11.19 -0.71
C ILE A 86 12.29 12.71 -0.52
N ASP A 87 11.39 13.29 0.27
CA ASP A 87 11.47 14.68 0.73
C ASP A 87 11.41 14.72 2.25
N ARG A 88 12.59 14.78 2.88
CA ARG A 88 12.77 14.73 4.34
C ARG A 88 12.11 13.49 4.95
N LYS A 89 10.91 13.63 5.50
CA LYS A 89 10.11 12.54 6.09
C LYS A 89 9.03 12.00 5.16
N LYS A 90 8.73 12.70 4.07
CA LYS A 90 7.75 12.29 3.06
C LYS A 90 8.40 11.29 2.11
N LEU A 91 7.70 10.20 1.86
CA LEU A 91 8.06 9.16 0.91
C LEU A 91 6.90 9.01 -0.08
N VAL A 92 7.18 9.04 -1.38
CA VAL A 92 6.19 8.79 -2.42
C VAL A 92 6.54 7.51 -3.14
N PHE A 93 5.56 6.64 -3.32
CA PHE A 93 5.69 5.34 -3.96
C PHE A 93 4.86 5.30 -5.24
N ASP A 94 5.45 4.81 -6.32
CA ASP A 94 4.68 4.29 -7.44
C ASP A 94 4.29 2.84 -7.10
N VAL A 95 3.01 2.50 -7.29
CA VAL A 95 2.47 1.18 -6.93
C VAL A 95 1.67 0.57 -8.06
N GLU A 96 1.80 -0.75 -8.22
CA GLU A 96 1.07 -1.52 -9.23
C GLU A 96 0.56 -2.83 -8.63
N ALA A 97 -0.57 -3.29 -9.15
CA ALA A 97 -1.13 -4.62 -8.92
C ALA A 97 -1.24 -5.34 -10.26
N LEU A 98 -0.72 -6.56 -10.35
CA LEU A 98 -0.69 -7.36 -11.58
C LEU A 98 -1.33 -8.73 -11.35
N GLU A 99 -2.23 -9.13 -12.25
CA GLU A 99 -2.76 -10.48 -12.39
C GLU A 99 -2.18 -11.08 -13.68
N ASP A 100 -1.48 -12.22 -13.59
CA ASP A 100 -0.91 -12.92 -14.76
C ASP A 100 -0.06 -12.01 -15.68
N GLY A 101 0.64 -11.03 -15.09
CA GLY A 101 1.49 -10.05 -15.80
C GLY A 101 0.73 -8.84 -16.39
N VAL A 102 -0.59 -8.78 -16.24
CA VAL A 102 -1.41 -7.65 -16.69
C VAL A 102 -1.69 -6.71 -15.51
N VAL A 103 -1.49 -5.41 -15.68
CA VAL A 103 -1.79 -4.41 -14.66
C VAL A 103 -3.30 -4.31 -14.44
N VAL A 104 -3.74 -4.65 -13.24
CA VAL A 104 -5.14 -4.53 -12.79
C VAL A 104 -5.37 -3.31 -11.92
N GLY A 105 -4.32 -2.75 -11.33
CA GLY A 105 -4.40 -1.48 -10.62
C GLY A 105 -3.05 -0.76 -10.57
N THR A 106 -3.08 0.57 -10.51
CA THR A 106 -1.86 1.39 -10.54
C THR A 106 -2.11 2.77 -9.93
N GLY A 107 -1.06 3.38 -9.41
CA GLY A 107 -1.09 4.78 -9.01
C GLY A 107 0.04 5.16 -8.06
N THR A 108 -0.23 6.15 -7.21
CA THR A 108 0.74 6.66 -6.24
C THR A 108 0.23 6.57 -4.82
N HIS A 109 1.15 6.34 -3.89
CA HIS A 109 0.88 6.29 -2.46
C HIS A 109 1.95 7.09 -1.70
N THR A 110 1.51 7.98 -0.81
CA THR A 110 2.40 8.81 0.01
C THR A 110 2.39 8.35 1.45
N ARG A 111 3.58 8.22 2.05
CA ARG A 111 3.76 7.90 3.47
C ARG A 111 4.69 8.90 4.15
N PHE A 112 4.53 9.07 5.47
CA PHE A 112 5.42 9.88 6.29
C PHE A 112 6.13 9.03 7.35
N ILE A 113 7.44 9.24 7.49
CA ILE A 113 8.26 8.66 8.55
C ILE A 113 7.88 9.29 9.89
N ILE A 114 7.62 8.45 10.88
CA ILE A 114 7.24 8.85 12.24
C ILE A 114 8.01 8.06 13.30
N ASP A 115 8.08 8.66 14.49
CA ASP A 115 8.33 7.97 15.75
C ASP A 115 6.95 7.59 16.33
N PRO A 116 6.66 6.30 16.55
CA PRO A 116 5.33 5.84 16.96
C PRO A 116 4.94 6.36 18.35
N VAL A 117 5.89 6.49 19.29
CA VAL A 117 5.60 6.98 20.64
C VAL A 117 5.14 8.43 20.57
N LYS A 118 5.94 9.29 19.92
CA LYS A 118 5.61 10.71 19.75
C LYS A 118 4.34 10.92 18.93
N PHE A 119 4.11 10.05 17.94
CA PHE A 119 2.90 10.11 17.12
C PHE A 119 1.63 9.88 17.95
N TYR A 120 1.60 8.84 18.78
CA TYR A 120 0.45 8.56 19.65
C TYR A 120 0.26 9.62 20.74
N GLU A 121 1.35 10.12 21.35
CA GLU A 121 1.27 11.23 22.31
C GLU A 121 0.63 12.47 21.69
N LYS A 122 1.00 12.81 20.45
CA LYS A 122 0.41 13.93 19.72
C LYS A 122 -1.08 13.74 19.49
N LEU A 123 -1.54 12.54 19.12
CA LEU A 123 -2.96 12.26 18.89
C LEU A 123 -3.79 12.36 20.17
N LYS A 124 -3.28 11.88 21.31
CA LYS A 124 -3.97 11.98 22.60
C LYS A 124 -4.13 13.43 23.09
N ASN A 125 -3.21 14.30 22.67
CA ASN A 125 -3.18 15.71 23.04
C ASN A 125 -3.79 16.62 21.97
N ALA A 126 -4.32 16.06 20.87
CA ALA A 126 -5.03 16.82 19.86
C ALA A 126 -6.39 17.27 20.45
N LYS A 127 -6.59 18.59 20.50
CA LYS A 127 -7.87 19.19 20.89
C LYS A 127 -8.85 19.18 19.72
#